data_AF-A0A367YNX6-F1
#
_entry.id   AF-A0A367YNX6-F1
#
_cell.length_a   1.000
_cell.length_b   1.000
_cell.length_c   1.000
_cell.angle_alpha   90.00
_cell.angle_beta   90.00
_cell.angle_gamma   90.00
#
_symmetry.space_group_name_H-M   'P 1'
#
loop_
_entity.id
_entity.type
_entity.pdbx_description
1 polymer ?
#
loop_
_entity_poly.entity_id
_entity_poly.type
_entity_poly.pdbx_seq_one_letter_code
_entity_poly.pdbx_strand_id
1 'polypeptide(L)'
;MSSTSSPNVSNSDLETLSDLLRTSSPTNQSPHLQSLNISKAQVTATPEDKLIELQTRKIELLERRDELVKSRAKLYNEVNDLRVSLHDLTKDASVSAGQKRVEELLNANTRAYIEALELRNLKNDDYVLNNLNVLPSTDWGLRLEYIKKFVPFLEIDKINTFNAYVEGDMMRVIEFEVILPLIFKLGVKLSVNCEDDALSRVEVLDTFKVAVISNSFAQTLTRNYIPHRKINSIMYGLNSFSKLLHTRISIVHKIVTEFKNNLYDGEEKYHDLLQETVADNKKNFAILQNIDQVELKFVVGERLFRLVLNWGIVMGDTSIGSCRSQINLYIIDDMGNTRNLSQIFQSLLLQYDVITSLKVIIKNIF
;
A
#
# COMPACT_ATOMS: atom_id res chain seq x y z
N MET A 1 11.08 3.32 -61.84
CA MET A 1 12.44 3.88 -61.95
C MET A 1 12.97 4.01 -60.54
N SER A 2 13.72 2.99 -60.09
CA SER A 2 15.19 2.98 -59.91
C SER A 2 15.59 3.54 -58.54
N SER A 3 16.40 2.93 -57.68
CA SER A 3 17.03 1.61 -57.57
C SER A 3 17.86 1.61 -56.27
N THR A 4 17.82 0.51 -55.50
CA THR A 4 18.91 -0.10 -54.69
C THR A 4 19.92 0.76 -53.92
N SER A 5 20.11 0.45 -52.63
CA SER A 5 21.39 -0.09 -52.12
C SER A 5 21.31 -0.53 -50.65
N SER A 6 21.64 -1.80 -50.42
CA SER A 6 22.06 -2.35 -49.13
C SER A 6 23.52 -1.98 -48.84
N PRO A 7 23.98 -2.03 -47.58
CA PRO A 7 25.33 -2.42 -47.28
C PRO A 7 25.36 -3.83 -46.68
N ASN A 8 26.06 -4.68 -47.41
CA ASN A 8 26.61 -5.95 -46.99
C ASN A 8 27.86 -5.65 -46.12
N VAL A 9 27.91 -6.12 -44.88
CA VAL A 9 29.19 -6.36 -44.19
C VAL A 9 29.07 -7.72 -43.50
N SER A 10 29.58 -8.70 -44.23
CA SER A 10 30.02 -9.99 -43.73
C SER A 10 31.14 -9.79 -42.71
N ASN A 11 31.00 -10.42 -41.54
CA ASN A 11 32.11 -11.05 -40.85
C ASN A 11 31.58 -12.37 -40.27
N SER A 12 31.74 -13.40 -41.09
CA SER A 12 32.16 -14.73 -40.65
C SER A 12 33.24 -14.58 -39.59
N ASP A 13 33.12 -15.28 -38.46
CA ASP A 13 34.22 -15.92 -37.73
C ASP A 13 33.69 -16.41 -36.38
N LEU A 14 33.17 -17.64 -36.35
CA LEU A 14 33.45 -18.67 -35.35
C LEU A 14 32.66 -19.93 -35.69
N GLU A 15 33.10 -20.51 -36.80
CA GLU A 15 33.00 -21.94 -37.03
C GLU A 15 33.78 -22.68 -35.93
N THR A 16 33.17 -23.75 -35.44
CA THR A 16 33.79 -24.94 -34.84
C THR A 16 34.33 -24.92 -33.40
N LEU A 17 33.82 -25.89 -32.63
CA LEU A 17 34.29 -26.42 -31.34
C LEU A 17 35.77 -26.87 -31.31
N SER A 18 36.53 -26.74 -32.41
CA SER A 18 37.93 -27.17 -32.52
C SER A 18 38.95 -26.21 -31.93
N ASP A 19 38.60 -24.93 -31.69
CA ASP A 19 39.54 -23.96 -31.11
C ASP A 19 39.57 -23.93 -29.58
N LEU A 20 38.58 -24.53 -28.90
CA LEU A 20 38.56 -24.65 -27.43
C LEU A 20 39.35 -25.87 -26.89
N LEU A 21 39.91 -26.71 -27.78
CA LEU A 21 40.65 -27.93 -27.42
C LEU A 21 42.17 -27.82 -27.67
N ARG A 22 42.72 -26.61 -27.81
CA ARG A 22 44.18 -26.41 -27.77
C ARG A 22 44.68 -26.40 -26.32
N THR A 23 45.03 -27.60 -25.90
CA THR A 23 45.77 -27.99 -24.72
C THR A 23 47.11 -27.22 -24.61
N SER A 24 47.22 -26.32 -23.64
CA SER A 24 48.51 -25.97 -23.06
C SER A 24 48.87 -27.05 -22.03
N SER A 25 49.93 -27.80 -22.33
CA SER A 25 50.52 -28.85 -21.51
C SER A 25 50.74 -28.44 -20.06
N PRO A 26 50.34 -29.25 -19.06
CA PRO A 26 50.95 -29.16 -17.74
C PRO A 26 52.29 -29.88 -17.77
N THR A 27 53.34 -29.11 -17.50
CA THR A 27 54.71 -29.54 -17.28
C THR A 27 54.75 -30.64 -16.21
N ASN A 28 55.26 -31.81 -16.59
CA ASN A 28 55.67 -32.87 -15.68
C ASN A 28 56.66 -32.29 -14.64
N GLN A 29 56.22 -32.22 -13.39
CA GLN A 29 57.12 -32.23 -12.24
C GLN A 29 56.72 -33.39 -11.35
N SER A 30 57.45 -34.49 -11.52
CA SER A 30 57.47 -35.63 -10.63
C SER A 30 58.06 -35.22 -9.26
N PRO A 31 57.45 -35.60 -8.13
CA PRO A 31 58.17 -35.61 -6.88
C PRO A 31 59.06 -36.86 -6.83
N HIS A 32 60.33 -36.55 -6.65
CA HIS A 32 61.47 -37.40 -6.37
C HIS A 32 61.17 -38.38 -5.20
N LEU A 33 61.04 -39.67 -5.48
CA LEU A 33 61.16 -40.71 -4.45
C LEU A 33 62.63 -41.09 -4.34
N GLN A 34 63.28 -40.57 -3.29
CA GLN A 34 64.58 -41.04 -2.84
C GLN A 34 64.49 -42.51 -2.47
N SER A 35 65.25 -43.33 -3.19
CA SER A 35 65.56 -44.71 -2.85
C SER A 35 66.27 -44.76 -1.50
N LEU A 36 65.64 -45.34 -0.48
CA LEU A 36 66.34 -45.82 0.71
C LEU A 36 67.13 -47.06 0.31
N ASN A 37 68.45 -46.89 0.25
CA ASN A 37 69.44 -47.95 0.25
C ASN A 37 69.26 -48.78 1.53
N ILE A 38 68.77 -50.02 1.39
CA ILE A 38 68.98 -51.05 2.42
C ILE A 38 69.84 -52.13 1.76
N SER A 39 71.14 -51.97 1.97
CA SER A 39 72.17 -52.96 1.69
C SER A 39 71.90 -54.25 2.48
N LYS A 40 71.74 -55.34 1.74
CA LYS A 40 72.02 -56.76 2.07
C LYS A 40 72.37 -57.04 3.54
N ALA A 41 71.40 -57.59 4.27
CA ALA A 41 71.67 -58.65 5.24
C ALA A 41 71.04 -59.93 4.68
N GLN A 42 71.88 -60.92 4.33
CA GLN A 42 71.45 -62.28 4.05
C GLN A 42 70.81 -62.85 5.32
N VAL A 43 69.49 -62.91 5.32
CA VAL A 43 68.73 -63.81 6.19
C VAL A 43 67.94 -64.71 5.25
N THR A 44 68.04 -66.02 5.47
CA THR A 44 67.32 -67.08 4.76
C THR A 44 65.82 -66.81 4.77
N ALA A 45 65.29 -66.19 3.72
CA ALA A 45 63.87 -65.93 3.57
C ALA A 45 63.13 -67.25 3.37
N THR A 46 62.35 -67.65 4.36
CA THR A 46 61.38 -68.74 4.23
C THR A 46 60.35 -68.35 3.15
N PRO A 47 59.66 -69.30 2.51
CA PRO A 47 58.56 -68.97 1.57
C PRO A 47 57.48 -68.09 2.22
N GLU A 48 57.40 -68.10 3.55
CA GLU A 48 56.54 -67.25 4.37
C GLU A 48 57.01 -65.78 4.36
N ASP A 49 58.31 -65.49 4.42
CA ASP A 49 58.82 -64.10 4.38
C ASP A 49 58.56 -63.41 3.03
N LYS A 50 58.67 -64.14 1.91
CA LYS A 50 58.29 -63.63 0.58
C LYS A 50 56.78 -63.42 0.45
N LEU A 51 55.99 -64.28 1.11
CA LEU A 51 54.54 -64.14 1.14
C LEU A 51 54.14 -62.91 1.95
N ILE A 52 54.81 -62.66 3.07
CA ILE A 52 54.64 -61.46 3.89
C ILE A 52 55.00 -60.22 3.07
N GLU A 53 56.15 -60.19 2.39
CA GLU A 53 56.54 -59.05 1.55
C GLU A 53 55.51 -58.76 0.42
N LEU A 54 55.00 -59.80 -0.24
CA LEU A 54 53.95 -59.66 -1.25
C LEU A 54 52.60 -59.23 -0.66
N GLN A 55 52.26 -59.68 0.54
CA GLN A 55 51.05 -59.27 1.24
C GLN A 55 51.15 -57.80 1.70
N THR A 56 52.30 -57.38 2.25
CA THR A 56 52.55 -55.98 2.60
C THR A 56 52.45 -55.08 1.37
N ARG A 57 53.06 -55.49 0.24
CA ARG A 57 52.97 -54.73 -1.02
C ARG A 57 51.55 -54.68 -1.59
N LYS A 58 50.76 -55.75 -1.41
CA LYS A 58 49.34 -55.76 -1.79
C LYS A 58 48.53 -54.80 -0.92
N ILE A 59 48.81 -54.73 0.38
CA ILE A 59 48.18 -53.78 1.31
C ILE A 59 48.53 -52.35 0.92
N GLU A 60 49.81 -52.03 0.68
CA GLU A 60 50.25 -50.71 0.21
C GLU A 60 49.58 -50.29 -1.11
N LEU A 61 49.42 -51.23 -2.06
CA LEU A 61 48.72 -50.95 -3.32
C LEU A 61 47.22 -50.75 -3.14
N LEU A 62 46.59 -51.44 -2.19
CA LEU A 62 45.18 -51.24 -1.84
C LEU A 62 44.97 -49.90 -1.14
N GLU A 63 45.84 -49.53 -0.20
CA GLU A 63 45.82 -48.23 0.45
C GLU A 63 45.98 -47.11 -0.58
N ARG A 64 46.95 -47.23 -1.50
CA ARG A 64 47.17 -46.26 -2.58
C ARG A 64 45.98 -46.17 -3.54
N ARG A 65 45.31 -47.29 -3.83
CA ARG A 65 44.07 -47.31 -4.62
C ARG A 65 42.96 -46.56 -3.89
N ASP A 66 42.79 -46.82 -2.60
CA ASP A 66 41.72 -46.23 -1.80
C ASP A 66 41.95 -44.73 -1.57
N GLU A 67 43.20 -44.30 -1.42
CA GLU A 67 43.60 -42.88 -1.45
C GLU A 67 43.28 -42.22 -2.80
N LEU A 68 43.61 -42.89 -3.91
CA LEU A 68 43.30 -42.38 -5.24
C LEU A 68 41.78 -42.29 -5.48
N VAL A 69 41.00 -43.26 -5.02
CA VAL A 69 39.53 -43.22 -5.11
C VAL A 69 38.95 -42.06 -4.27
N LYS A 70 39.47 -41.84 -3.06
CA LYS A 70 39.10 -40.67 -2.23
C LYS A 70 39.48 -39.36 -2.92
N SER A 71 40.67 -39.26 -3.51
CA SER A 71 41.10 -38.07 -4.23
C SER A 71 40.23 -37.79 -5.46
N ARG A 72 39.84 -38.84 -6.20
CA ARG A 72 38.94 -38.73 -7.35
C ARG A 72 37.54 -38.30 -6.94
N ALA A 73 37.00 -38.84 -5.84
CA ALA A 73 35.71 -38.42 -5.31
C ALA A 73 35.74 -36.95 -4.85
N LYS A 74 36.83 -36.53 -4.20
CA LYS A 74 37.02 -35.13 -3.79
C LYS A 74 37.08 -34.18 -4.99
N LEU A 75 37.88 -34.51 -6.00
CA LEU A 75 37.97 -33.73 -7.24
C LEU A 75 36.62 -33.67 -7.98
N TYR A 76 35.86 -34.78 -7.98
CA TYR A 76 34.53 -34.80 -8.60
C TYR A 76 33.55 -33.86 -7.89
N ASN A 77 33.59 -33.83 -6.56
CA ASN A 77 32.78 -32.91 -5.77
C ASN A 77 33.20 -31.45 -6.00
N GLU A 78 34.50 -31.17 -6.00
CA GLU A 78 35.02 -29.82 -6.30
C GLU A 78 34.60 -29.34 -7.70
N VAL A 79 34.64 -30.21 -8.71
CA VAL A 79 34.16 -29.90 -10.07
C VAL A 79 32.64 -29.65 -10.08
N ASN A 80 31.87 -30.41 -9.31
CA ASN A 80 30.43 -30.23 -9.25
C ASN A 80 30.07 -28.91 -8.54
N ASP A 81 30.75 -28.59 -7.44
CA ASP A 81 30.58 -27.32 -6.72
C ASP A 81 30.96 -26.12 -7.59
N LEU A 82 32.06 -26.23 -8.37
CA LEU A 82 32.45 -25.22 -9.35
C LEU A 82 31.42 -25.05 -10.46
N ARG A 83 30.79 -26.14 -10.94
CA ARG A 83 29.72 -26.06 -11.95
C ARG A 83 28.48 -25.36 -11.43
N VAL A 84 28.08 -25.65 -10.18
CA VAL A 84 26.95 -24.99 -9.53
C VAL A 84 27.25 -23.50 -9.34
N SER A 85 28.44 -23.16 -8.82
CA SER A 85 28.86 -21.78 -8.64
C SER A 85 28.91 -20.99 -9.95
N LEU A 86 29.39 -21.61 -11.04
CA LEU A 86 29.40 -20.99 -12.36
C LEU A 86 27.97 -20.76 -12.87
N HIS A 87 27.07 -21.73 -12.69
CA HIS A 87 25.67 -21.58 -13.06
C HIS A 87 25.01 -20.41 -12.32
N ASP A 88 25.22 -20.30 -11.00
CA ASP A 88 24.69 -19.22 -10.19
C ASP A 88 25.25 -17.86 -10.63
N LEU A 89 26.56 -17.76 -10.85
CA LEU A 89 27.21 -16.55 -11.38
C LEU A 89 26.66 -16.12 -12.75
N THR A 90 26.44 -17.07 -13.66
CA THR A 90 25.84 -16.75 -14.98
C THR A 90 24.40 -16.29 -14.88
N LYS A 91 23.63 -16.87 -13.95
CA LYS A 91 22.25 -16.47 -13.69
C LYS A 91 22.20 -15.07 -13.10
N ASP A 92 23.03 -14.78 -12.11
CA ASP A 92 23.12 -13.45 -11.50
C ASP A 92 23.58 -12.38 -12.50
N ALA A 93 24.55 -12.70 -13.36
CA ALA A 93 24.98 -11.81 -14.44
C ALA A 93 23.83 -11.51 -15.43
N SER A 94 23.02 -12.51 -15.77
CA SER A 94 21.87 -12.35 -16.67
C SER A 94 20.76 -11.47 -16.06
N VAL A 95 20.50 -11.63 -14.76
CA VAL A 95 19.53 -10.83 -14.00
C VAL A 95 20.02 -9.38 -13.86
N SER A 96 21.30 -9.18 -13.53
CA SER A 96 21.90 -7.84 -13.43
C SER A 96 21.89 -7.11 -14.76
N ALA A 97 22.19 -7.79 -15.88
CA ALA A 97 22.11 -7.21 -17.21
C ALA A 97 20.67 -6.81 -17.58
N GLY A 98 19.68 -7.63 -17.22
CA GLY A 98 18.26 -7.31 -17.39
C GLY A 98 17.83 -6.08 -16.59
N GLN A 99 18.24 -6.00 -15.31
CA GLN A 99 17.96 -4.85 -14.45
C GLN A 99 18.57 -3.56 -14.98
N LYS A 100 19.85 -3.58 -15.40
CA LYS A 100 20.50 -2.42 -16.02
C LYS A 100 19.77 -1.92 -17.26
N ARG A 101 19.33 -2.83 -18.13
CA ARG A 101 18.57 -2.47 -19.34
C ARG A 101 17.22 -1.84 -19.00
N VAL A 102 16.52 -2.34 -17.98
CA VAL A 102 15.25 -1.75 -17.51
C VAL A 102 15.49 -0.36 -16.91
N GLU A 103 16.55 -0.21 -16.11
CA GLU A 103 16.93 1.05 -15.50
C GLU A 103 17.34 2.10 -16.56
N GLU A 104 18.07 1.70 -17.60
CA GLU A 104 18.38 2.55 -18.75
C GLU A 104 17.12 3.00 -19.50
N LEU A 105 16.15 2.11 -19.72
CA LEU A 105 14.87 2.45 -20.35
C LEU A 105 14.02 3.40 -19.48
N LEU A 106 13.98 3.17 -18.17
CA LEU A 106 13.30 4.04 -17.22
C LEU A 106 13.95 5.43 -17.15
N ASN A 107 15.28 5.49 -17.13
CA ASN A 107 16.03 6.74 -17.13
C ASN A 107 15.84 7.50 -18.45
N ALA A 108 15.82 6.80 -19.60
CA ALA A 108 15.53 7.41 -20.89
C ALA A 108 14.10 7.97 -20.95
N ASN A 109 13.11 7.24 -20.44
CA ASN A 109 11.73 7.70 -20.36
C ASN A 109 11.58 8.90 -19.42
N THR A 110 12.23 8.84 -18.26
CA THR A 110 12.23 9.92 -17.27
C THR A 110 12.88 11.19 -17.82
N ARG A 111 14.00 11.08 -18.54
CA ARG A 111 14.63 12.22 -19.22
C ARG A 111 13.74 12.80 -20.31
N ALA A 112 13.13 11.97 -21.15
CA ALA A 112 12.19 12.44 -22.17
C ALA A 112 10.95 13.13 -21.56
N TYR A 113 10.46 12.64 -20.42
CA TYR A 113 9.37 13.27 -19.68
C TYR A 113 9.79 14.62 -19.06
N ILE A 114 10.99 14.70 -18.48
CA ILE A 114 11.54 15.95 -17.92
C ILE A 114 11.80 16.98 -19.03
N GLU A 115 12.41 16.58 -20.16
CA GLU A 115 12.59 17.46 -21.33
C GLU A 115 11.24 17.95 -21.88
N ALA A 116 10.23 17.07 -21.94
CA ALA A 116 8.87 17.45 -22.33
C ALA A 116 8.19 18.38 -21.31
N LEU A 117 8.50 18.24 -20.01
CA LEU A 117 8.03 19.14 -18.95
C LEU A 117 8.74 20.49 -18.99
N GLU A 118 10.06 20.53 -19.20
CA GLU A 118 10.85 21.75 -19.31
C GLU A 118 10.45 22.59 -20.52
N LEU A 119 10.09 21.95 -21.65
CA LEU A 119 9.46 22.61 -22.79
C LEU A 119 8.02 23.11 -22.52
N ARG A 120 7.31 22.51 -21.54
CA ARG A 120 5.93 22.88 -21.17
C ARG A 120 5.84 23.94 -20.05
N ASN A 121 6.84 24.03 -19.17
CA ASN A 121 6.64 24.58 -17.83
C ASN A 121 6.84 26.07 -17.58
N LEU A 122 7.06 26.95 -18.58
CA LEU A 122 7.28 28.36 -18.21
C LEU A 122 6.33 29.41 -18.79
N LYS A 123 5.60 29.17 -19.89
CA LYS A 123 4.60 30.15 -20.40
C LYS A 123 3.41 29.57 -21.17
N ASN A 124 3.29 28.25 -21.31
CA ASN A 124 2.41 27.66 -22.32
C ASN A 124 1.17 26.92 -21.81
N ASP A 125 0.98 26.63 -20.52
CA ASP A 125 -0.26 25.94 -20.12
C ASP A 125 -1.49 26.83 -20.36
N ASP A 126 -1.40 28.13 -20.06
CA ASP A 126 -2.46 29.10 -20.39
C ASP A 126 -2.54 29.41 -21.90
N TYR A 127 -1.42 29.35 -22.64
CA TYR A 127 -1.41 29.63 -24.09
C TYR A 127 -1.91 28.43 -24.91
N VAL A 128 -1.67 27.19 -24.46
CA VAL A 128 -2.09 25.95 -25.11
C VAL A 128 -3.56 25.66 -24.82
N LEU A 129 -4.06 25.92 -23.60
CA LEU A 129 -5.49 25.87 -23.29
C LEU A 129 -6.30 26.93 -24.03
N ASN A 130 -5.73 28.12 -24.27
CA ASN A 130 -6.42 29.19 -24.99
C ASN A 130 -6.32 29.07 -26.53
N ASN A 131 -5.29 28.42 -27.09
CA ASN A 131 -5.10 28.31 -28.55
C ASN A 131 -5.43 26.95 -29.15
N LEU A 132 -5.34 25.85 -28.39
CA LEU A 132 -6.01 24.62 -28.77
C LEU A 132 -7.43 24.76 -28.20
N ASN A 133 -8.44 24.83 -29.05
CA ASN A 133 -9.87 24.83 -28.69
C ASN A 133 -10.27 23.49 -28.01
N VAL A 134 -9.57 23.08 -26.96
CA VAL A 134 -9.78 21.85 -26.21
C VAL A 134 -10.85 22.15 -25.18
N LEU A 135 -12.08 22.17 -25.68
CA LEU A 135 -13.24 22.11 -24.83
C LEU A 135 -13.25 20.73 -24.14
N PRO A 136 -13.75 20.66 -22.89
CA PRO A 136 -13.95 19.38 -22.24
C PRO A 136 -14.89 18.51 -23.08
N SER A 137 -14.76 17.18 -22.96
CA SER A 137 -15.51 16.24 -23.80
C SER A 137 -17.02 16.56 -23.80
N THR A 138 -17.67 16.31 -24.93
CA THR A 138 -19.14 16.43 -25.04
C THR A 138 -19.85 15.21 -24.46
N ASP A 139 -19.10 14.14 -24.16
CA ASP A 139 -19.63 12.94 -23.53
C ASP A 139 -19.96 13.18 -22.05
N TRP A 140 -21.24 13.44 -21.78
CA TRP A 140 -21.77 13.64 -20.44
C TRP A 140 -21.67 12.40 -19.56
N GLY A 141 -21.78 11.19 -20.13
CA GLY A 141 -21.71 9.95 -19.36
C GLY A 141 -20.34 9.79 -18.71
N LEU A 142 -19.30 9.90 -19.53
CA LEU A 142 -17.90 9.81 -19.07
C LEU A 142 -17.53 10.94 -18.11
N ARG A 143 -18.07 12.15 -18.29
CA ARG A 143 -17.85 13.26 -17.35
C ARG A 143 -18.52 13.01 -16.00
N LEU A 144 -19.74 12.49 -16.00
CA LEU A 144 -20.42 12.11 -14.76
C LEU A 144 -19.68 11.00 -14.04
N GLU A 145 -19.13 10.01 -14.75
CA GLU A 145 -18.28 8.98 -14.17
C GLU A 145 -17.01 9.56 -13.52
N TYR A 146 -16.35 10.52 -14.15
CA TYR A 146 -15.20 11.20 -13.53
C TYR A 146 -15.59 12.04 -12.32
N ILE A 147 -16.72 12.74 -12.35
CA ILE A 147 -17.21 13.50 -11.19
C ILE A 147 -17.48 12.56 -10.01
N LYS A 148 -18.07 11.38 -10.26
CA LYS A 148 -18.30 10.35 -9.24
C LYS A 148 -16.99 9.87 -8.56
N LYS A 149 -15.85 9.90 -9.25
CA LYS A 149 -14.55 9.59 -8.61
C LYS A 149 -14.16 10.60 -7.52
N PHE A 150 -14.54 11.87 -7.66
CA PHE A 150 -14.26 12.91 -6.67
C PHE A 150 -15.26 12.92 -5.51
N VAL A 151 -16.46 12.40 -5.76
CA VAL A 151 -17.58 12.31 -4.80
C VAL A 151 -18.08 10.85 -4.73
N PRO A 152 -17.30 9.94 -4.13
CA PRO A 152 -17.56 8.50 -4.25
C PRO A 152 -18.73 8.00 -3.39
N PHE A 153 -19.10 8.73 -2.33
CA PHE A 153 -20.06 8.24 -1.32
C PHE A 153 -21.43 8.93 -1.38
N LEU A 154 -21.54 10.06 -2.07
CA LEU A 154 -22.81 10.79 -2.16
C LEU A 154 -23.50 10.49 -3.48
N GLU A 155 -24.80 10.27 -3.39
CA GLU A 155 -25.70 10.11 -4.52
C GLU A 155 -26.65 11.31 -4.57
N ILE A 156 -27.01 11.73 -5.78
CA ILE A 156 -28.03 12.76 -6.00
C ILE A 156 -29.20 12.06 -6.70
N ASP A 157 -30.39 12.18 -6.11
CA ASP A 157 -31.61 11.54 -6.60
C ASP A 157 -32.79 12.53 -6.58
N LYS A 158 -33.92 12.14 -7.20
CA LYS A 158 -35.17 12.90 -7.29
C LYS A 158 -34.99 14.35 -7.75
N ILE A 159 -34.25 14.51 -8.84
CA ILE A 159 -34.00 15.82 -9.44
C ILE A 159 -35.28 16.29 -10.14
N ASN A 160 -35.90 17.33 -9.59
CA ASN A 160 -37.04 18.02 -10.18
C ASN A 160 -36.63 19.46 -10.50
N THR A 161 -37.02 19.95 -11.67
CA THR A 161 -36.81 21.34 -12.06
C THR A 161 -38.10 21.89 -12.63
N PHE A 162 -38.60 22.98 -12.07
CA PHE A 162 -39.81 23.65 -12.52
C PHE A 162 -39.68 25.15 -12.37
N ASN A 163 -40.45 25.90 -13.15
CA ASN A 163 -40.50 27.35 -13.05
C ASN A 163 -41.73 27.73 -12.23
N ALA A 164 -41.56 28.62 -11.25
CA ALA A 164 -42.60 29.16 -10.41
C ALA A 164 -42.57 30.69 -10.50
N TYR A 165 -43.73 31.32 -10.63
CA TYR A 165 -43.84 32.77 -10.46
C TYR A 165 -43.97 33.08 -8.97
N VAL A 166 -43.03 33.84 -8.44
CA VAL A 166 -43.03 34.29 -7.03
C VAL A 166 -42.86 35.80 -7.04
N GLU A 167 -43.84 36.52 -6.47
CA GLU A 167 -43.78 37.99 -6.30
C GLU A 167 -43.62 38.80 -7.60
N GLY A 168 -44.01 38.24 -8.75
CA GLY A 168 -43.94 38.91 -10.06
C GLY A 168 -42.73 38.49 -10.90
N ASP A 169 -41.73 37.85 -10.28
CA ASP A 169 -40.54 37.37 -10.95
C ASP A 169 -40.64 35.88 -11.28
N MET A 170 -40.08 35.49 -12.43
CA MET A 170 -40.01 34.09 -12.83
C MET A 170 -38.81 33.44 -12.13
N MET A 171 -39.08 32.48 -11.25
CA MET A 171 -38.07 31.75 -10.50
C MET A 171 -37.95 30.31 -11.01
N ARG A 172 -36.74 29.88 -11.34
CA ARG A 172 -36.43 28.46 -11.57
C ARG A 172 -36.17 27.79 -10.23
N VAL A 173 -36.99 26.79 -9.90
CA VAL A 173 -36.85 25.98 -8.70
C VAL A 173 -36.21 24.65 -9.07
N ILE A 174 -35.11 24.32 -8.40
CA ILE A 174 -34.38 23.06 -8.55
C ILE A 174 -34.44 22.31 -7.22
N GLU A 175 -35.09 21.16 -7.21
CA GLU A 175 -35.24 20.29 -6.05
C GLU A 175 -34.47 18.98 -6.30
N PHE A 176 -33.69 18.54 -5.32
CA PHE A 176 -32.96 17.27 -5.38
C PHE A 176 -32.71 16.73 -3.97
N GLU A 177 -32.54 15.41 -3.85
CA GLU A 177 -32.14 14.76 -2.61
C GLU A 177 -30.66 14.37 -2.68
N VAL A 178 -29.87 14.82 -1.69
CA VAL A 178 -28.51 14.34 -1.47
C VAL A 178 -28.57 13.15 -0.51
N ILE A 179 -28.16 11.99 -0.99
CA ILE A 179 -28.25 10.72 -0.29
C ILE A 179 -26.84 10.27 0.08
N LEU A 180 -26.63 10.02 1.37
CA LEU A 180 -25.51 9.22 1.85
C LEU A 180 -26.08 7.85 2.26
N PRO A 181 -25.82 6.78 1.49
CA PRO A 181 -26.43 5.48 1.73
C PRO A 181 -26.32 5.03 3.19
N LEU A 182 -27.44 4.57 3.75
CA LEU A 182 -27.56 4.06 5.14
C LEU A 182 -27.44 5.11 6.27
N ILE A 183 -27.14 6.38 5.96
CA ILE A 183 -26.90 7.42 6.98
C ILE A 183 -27.99 8.48 6.93
N PHE A 184 -28.07 9.25 5.84
CA PHE A 184 -29.03 10.35 5.72
C PHE A 184 -29.51 10.57 4.29
N LYS A 185 -30.67 11.21 4.19
CA LYS A 185 -31.21 11.76 2.95
C LYS A 185 -31.57 13.21 3.23
N LEU A 186 -30.98 14.13 2.47
CA LEU A 186 -31.10 15.56 2.69
C LEU A 186 -31.77 16.19 1.47
N GLY A 187 -32.98 16.73 1.65
CA GLY A 187 -33.67 17.44 0.57
C GLY A 187 -33.08 18.84 0.40
N VAL A 188 -32.69 19.21 -0.81
CA VAL A 188 -32.17 20.54 -1.13
C VAL A 188 -33.07 21.17 -2.17
N LYS A 189 -33.48 22.42 -1.91
CA LYS A 189 -34.29 23.23 -2.80
C LYS A 189 -33.58 24.55 -3.07
N LEU A 190 -33.35 24.83 -4.34
CA LEU A 190 -32.70 26.05 -4.83
C LEU A 190 -33.72 26.86 -5.61
N SER A 191 -33.81 28.16 -5.34
CA SER A 191 -34.60 29.10 -6.13
C SER A 191 -33.67 30.08 -6.82
N VAL A 192 -33.62 30.02 -8.15
CA VAL A 192 -32.77 30.85 -9.01
C VAL A 192 -33.65 31.83 -9.78
N ASN A 193 -33.29 33.11 -9.82
CA ASN A 193 -33.99 34.09 -10.64
C ASN A 193 -33.67 33.85 -12.12
N CYS A 194 -34.69 33.72 -12.98
CA CYS A 194 -34.50 33.48 -14.41
C CYS A 194 -33.89 34.66 -15.16
N GLU A 195 -34.00 35.90 -14.65
CA GLU A 195 -33.50 37.09 -15.33
C GLU A 195 -31.99 37.27 -15.15
N ASP A 196 -31.49 37.16 -13.91
CA ASP A 196 -30.08 37.38 -13.55
C ASP A 196 -29.28 36.09 -13.37
N ASP A 197 -29.92 34.92 -13.48
CA ASP A 197 -29.38 33.59 -13.13
C ASP A 197 -28.77 33.51 -11.72
N ALA A 198 -29.23 34.42 -10.83
CA ALA A 198 -28.73 34.56 -9.48
C ALA A 198 -29.50 33.67 -8.49
N LEU A 199 -28.78 33.03 -7.57
CA LEU A 199 -29.36 32.21 -6.52
C LEU A 199 -30.06 33.10 -5.46
N SER A 200 -31.39 33.08 -5.45
CA SER A 200 -32.21 33.87 -4.52
C SER A 200 -32.32 33.19 -3.16
N ARG A 201 -32.65 31.89 -3.11
CA ARG A 201 -32.90 31.16 -1.86
C ARG A 201 -32.36 29.73 -1.92
N VAL A 202 -31.87 29.27 -0.77
CA VAL A 202 -31.47 27.88 -0.53
C VAL A 202 -32.25 27.37 0.68
N GLU A 203 -32.89 26.22 0.52
CA GLU A 203 -33.55 25.50 1.62
C GLU A 203 -32.97 24.09 1.71
N VAL A 204 -32.76 23.64 2.93
CA VAL A 204 -32.26 22.30 3.23
C VAL A 204 -33.22 21.66 4.24
N LEU A 205 -33.83 20.55 3.83
CA LEU A 205 -34.78 19.76 4.61
C LEU A 205 -34.03 18.61 5.31
N ASP A 206 -34.46 18.28 6.53
CA ASP A 206 -33.97 17.15 7.34
C ASP A 206 -32.48 17.20 7.76
N THR A 207 -32.08 18.29 8.42
CA THR A 207 -30.72 18.44 8.97
C THR A 207 -30.49 17.68 10.29
N PHE A 208 -31.51 17.01 10.84
CA PHE A 208 -31.46 16.41 12.17
C PHE A 208 -30.44 15.27 12.25
N LYS A 209 -30.44 14.36 11.28
CA LYS A 209 -29.51 13.21 11.26
C LYS A 209 -28.05 13.66 11.19
N VAL A 210 -27.77 14.72 10.43
CA VAL A 210 -26.44 15.32 10.37
C VAL A 210 -26.06 15.94 11.71
N ALA A 211 -27.01 16.56 12.41
CA ALA A 211 -26.77 17.14 13.74
C ALA A 211 -26.46 16.09 14.81
N VAL A 212 -27.05 14.89 14.73
CA VAL A 212 -26.77 13.77 15.63
C VAL A 212 -25.31 13.33 15.50
N ILE A 213 -24.78 13.25 14.28
CA ILE A 213 -23.40 12.77 14.04
C ILE A 213 -22.36 13.88 14.19
N SER A 214 -22.68 15.10 13.74
CA SER A 214 -21.82 16.27 13.86
C SER A 214 -22.63 17.54 14.12
N ASN A 215 -22.79 17.85 15.40
CA ASN A 215 -23.46 19.07 15.83
C ASN A 215 -22.76 20.34 15.29
N SER A 216 -21.42 20.36 15.29
CA SER A 216 -20.67 21.53 14.80
C SER A 216 -20.89 21.82 13.30
N PHE A 217 -21.02 20.77 12.48
CA PHE A 217 -21.32 20.92 11.06
C PHE A 217 -22.77 21.38 10.86
N ALA A 218 -23.74 20.77 11.55
CA ALA A 218 -25.13 21.19 11.48
C ALA A 218 -25.36 22.64 11.94
N GLN A 219 -24.64 23.10 12.97
CA GLN A 219 -24.67 24.50 13.40
C GLN A 219 -24.11 25.44 12.33
N THR A 220 -23.01 25.06 11.67
CA THR A 220 -22.42 25.88 10.60
C THR A 220 -23.32 25.92 9.37
N LEU A 221 -23.96 24.80 9.04
CA LEU A 221 -24.93 24.69 7.95
C LEU A 221 -26.12 25.63 8.16
N THR A 222 -26.73 25.57 9.35
CA THR A 222 -27.93 26.36 9.68
C THR A 222 -27.65 27.84 9.92
N ARG A 223 -26.51 28.20 10.52
CA ARG A 223 -26.18 29.60 10.87
C ARG A 223 -25.42 30.35 9.78
N ASN A 224 -24.61 29.66 8.98
CA ASN A 224 -23.75 30.30 7.98
C ASN A 224 -24.16 29.93 6.55
N TYR A 225 -24.19 28.66 6.20
CA TYR A 225 -24.29 28.28 4.78
C TYR A 225 -25.67 28.51 4.17
N ILE A 226 -26.74 28.14 4.87
CA ILE A 226 -28.11 28.32 4.39
C ILE A 226 -28.45 29.83 4.27
N PRO A 227 -28.26 30.67 5.32
CA PRO A 227 -28.61 32.09 5.24
C PRO A 227 -27.80 32.87 4.19
N HIS A 228 -26.51 32.52 4.03
CA HIS A 228 -25.63 33.19 3.06
C HIS A 228 -25.66 32.56 1.67
N ARG A 229 -26.55 31.59 1.41
CA ARG A 229 -26.76 30.97 0.10
C ARG A 229 -25.50 30.29 -0.47
N LYS A 230 -24.64 29.76 0.40
CA LYS A 230 -23.34 29.16 0.03
C LYS A 230 -23.49 27.69 -0.37
N ILE A 231 -24.19 27.40 -1.47
CA ILE A 231 -24.46 26.03 -1.92
C ILE A 231 -23.18 25.21 -2.13
N ASN A 232 -22.12 25.83 -2.65
CA ASN A 232 -20.83 25.16 -2.85
C ASN A 232 -20.24 24.65 -1.53
N SER A 233 -20.28 25.45 -0.47
CA SER A 233 -19.82 25.07 0.87
C SER A 233 -20.69 23.97 1.49
N ILE A 234 -21.99 23.94 1.18
CA ILE A 234 -22.91 22.88 1.62
C ILE A 234 -22.51 21.56 0.96
N MET A 235 -22.41 21.53 -0.37
CA MET A 235 -22.10 20.32 -1.13
C MET A 235 -20.69 19.81 -0.82
N TYR A 236 -19.71 20.71 -0.76
CA TYR A 236 -18.34 20.35 -0.36
C TYR A 236 -18.29 19.85 1.08
N GLY A 237 -19.01 20.50 2.00
CA GLY A 237 -19.09 20.07 3.40
C GLY A 237 -19.72 18.70 3.58
N LEU A 238 -20.80 18.41 2.87
CA LEU A 238 -21.41 17.08 2.87
C LEU A 238 -20.46 16.01 2.32
N ASN A 239 -19.67 16.33 1.28
CA ASN A 239 -18.68 15.40 0.73
C ASN A 239 -17.48 15.20 1.68
N SER A 240 -17.00 16.27 2.30
CA SER A 240 -15.93 16.18 3.30
C SER A 240 -16.38 15.37 4.52
N PHE A 241 -17.61 15.58 4.97
CA PHE A 241 -18.24 14.84 6.04
C PHE A 241 -18.41 13.35 5.69
N SER A 242 -18.94 13.03 4.51
CA SER A 242 -19.16 11.64 4.09
C SER A 242 -17.85 10.86 4.02
N LYS A 243 -16.80 11.45 3.42
CA LYS A 243 -15.47 10.83 3.36
C LYS A 243 -14.93 10.51 4.76
N LEU A 244 -14.97 11.48 5.67
CA LEU A 244 -14.48 11.27 7.04
C LEU A 244 -15.31 10.25 7.81
N LEU A 245 -16.62 10.23 7.63
CA LEU A 245 -17.50 9.27 8.28
C LEU A 245 -17.21 7.84 7.82
N HIS A 246 -17.04 7.61 6.52
CA HIS A 246 -16.63 6.31 6.00
C HIS A 246 -15.24 5.87 6.51
N THR A 247 -14.28 6.80 6.55
CA THR A 247 -12.95 6.53 7.12
C THR A 247 -13.04 6.16 8.61
N ARG A 248 -13.83 6.91 9.39
CA ARG A 248 -14.08 6.63 10.81
C ARG A 248 -14.67 5.25 11.00
N ILE A 249 -15.75 4.92 10.29
CA ILE A 249 -16.42 3.62 10.38
C ILE A 249 -15.45 2.49 10.06
N SER A 250 -14.65 2.62 9.00
CA SER A 250 -13.63 1.62 8.63
C SER A 250 -12.58 1.42 9.73
N ILE A 251 -12.09 2.49 10.34
CA ILE A 251 -11.07 2.42 11.38
C ILE A 251 -11.65 1.90 12.69
N VAL A 252 -12.84 2.34 13.09
CA VAL A 252 -13.53 1.85 14.29
C VAL A 252 -13.80 0.34 14.16
N HIS A 253 -14.26 -0.12 12.99
CA HIS A 253 -14.42 -1.55 12.73
C HIS A 253 -13.10 -2.29 12.94
N LYS A 254 -11.99 -1.79 12.37
CA LYS A 254 -10.66 -2.39 12.57
C LYS A 254 -10.24 -2.44 14.05
N ILE A 255 -10.46 -1.36 14.81
CA ILE A 255 -10.19 -1.30 16.25
C ILE A 255 -10.99 -2.37 17.00
N VAL A 256 -12.29 -2.49 16.72
CA VAL A 256 -13.17 -3.49 17.35
C VAL A 256 -12.71 -4.91 17.02
N THR A 257 -12.33 -5.19 15.76
CA THR A 257 -11.85 -6.51 15.37
C THR A 257 -10.50 -6.86 16.00
N GLU A 258 -9.59 -5.89 16.09
CA GLU A 258 -8.22 -6.11 16.54
C GLU A 258 -8.11 -6.20 18.07
N PHE A 259 -8.90 -5.42 18.79
CA PHE A 259 -8.94 -5.42 20.25
C PHE A 259 -10.15 -6.18 20.81
N LYS A 260 -10.69 -7.16 20.06
CA LYS A 260 -11.88 -7.96 20.41
C LYS A 260 -11.88 -8.46 21.86
N ASN A 261 -10.74 -8.97 22.33
CA ASN A 261 -10.60 -9.56 23.66
C ASN A 261 -10.57 -8.52 24.80
N ASN A 262 -10.28 -7.26 24.45
CA ASN A 262 -10.06 -6.18 25.40
C ASN A 262 -11.21 -5.17 25.37
N LEU A 263 -12.35 -5.45 24.74
CA LEU A 263 -13.50 -4.54 24.75
C LEU A 263 -14.19 -4.54 26.11
N TYR A 264 -14.49 -3.35 26.65
CA TYR A 264 -15.16 -3.21 27.95
C TYR A 264 -16.54 -3.92 27.93
N ASP A 265 -17.37 -3.58 26.93
CA ASP A 265 -18.73 -4.13 26.70
C ASP A 265 -18.84 -4.97 25.41
N GLY A 266 -17.89 -5.90 25.21
CA GLY A 266 -17.86 -6.75 24.00
C GLY A 266 -19.12 -7.57 23.77
N GLU A 267 -19.85 -7.95 24.81
CA GLU A 267 -21.00 -8.87 24.75
C GLU A 267 -22.37 -8.19 24.56
N GLU A 268 -22.51 -6.89 24.82
CA GLU A 268 -23.79 -6.17 24.67
C GLU A 268 -23.77 -5.17 23.50
N LYS A 269 -22.78 -4.27 23.46
CA LYS A 269 -22.72 -3.18 22.47
C LYS A 269 -22.11 -3.62 21.14
N TYR A 270 -21.20 -4.59 21.18
CA TYR A 270 -20.43 -5.05 20.01
C TYR A 270 -20.78 -6.48 19.60
N HIS A 271 -21.76 -7.13 20.24
CA HIS A 271 -22.11 -8.53 19.98
C HIS A 271 -22.38 -8.81 18.50
N ASP A 272 -23.24 -8.01 17.87
CA ASP A 272 -23.62 -8.13 16.46
C ASP A 272 -22.44 -7.87 15.50
N LEU A 273 -21.45 -7.09 15.94
CA LEU A 273 -20.23 -6.77 15.17
C LEU A 273 -19.14 -7.85 15.31
N LEU A 274 -19.21 -8.67 16.37
CA LEU A 274 -18.21 -9.69 16.71
C LEU A 274 -18.62 -11.11 16.31
N GLN A 275 -19.88 -11.31 15.90
CA GLN A 275 -20.38 -12.54 15.30
C GLN A 275 -19.85 -12.67 13.85
N GLU A 276 -19.08 -13.71 13.58
CA GLU A 276 -18.49 -14.02 12.25
C GLU A 276 -19.54 -14.35 11.17
N THR A 277 -20.84 -14.41 11.53
CA THR A 277 -21.94 -14.87 10.69
C THR A 277 -22.85 -13.76 10.15
N VAL A 278 -22.66 -12.48 10.50
CA VAL A 278 -23.56 -11.41 10.03
C VAL A 278 -23.12 -10.89 8.66
N ALA A 279 -23.66 -11.52 7.62
CA ALA A 279 -23.55 -11.09 6.21
C ALA A 279 -24.25 -9.74 5.91
N ASP A 280 -24.93 -9.14 6.90
CA ASP A 280 -25.62 -7.84 6.76
C ASP A 280 -24.66 -6.67 7.01
N ASN A 281 -23.82 -6.36 6.02
CA ASN A 281 -22.98 -5.14 6.01
C ASN A 281 -23.76 -3.86 6.37
N LYS A 282 -25.08 -3.83 6.08
CA LYS A 282 -25.97 -2.71 6.39
C LYS A 282 -26.20 -2.51 7.89
N LYS A 283 -26.36 -3.59 8.67
CA LYS A 283 -26.57 -3.51 10.12
C LYS A 283 -25.29 -3.10 10.83
N ASN A 284 -24.16 -3.69 10.42
CA ASN A 284 -22.84 -3.34 10.96
C ASN A 284 -22.53 -1.86 10.75
N PHE A 285 -22.81 -1.35 9.54
CA PHE A 285 -22.64 0.06 9.22
C PHE A 285 -23.57 0.96 10.03
N ALA A 286 -24.83 0.55 10.24
CA ALA A 286 -25.80 1.30 11.02
C ALA A 286 -25.49 1.35 12.53
N ILE A 287 -24.80 0.35 13.07
CA ILE A 287 -24.30 0.35 14.45
C ILE A 287 -23.06 1.25 14.52
N LEU A 288 -22.06 1.02 13.67
CA LEU A 288 -20.79 1.74 13.68
C LEU A 288 -20.92 3.24 13.43
N GLN A 289 -21.92 3.69 12.67
CA GLN A 289 -22.13 5.12 12.43
C GLN A 289 -22.43 5.91 13.72
N ASN A 290 -23.02 5.26 14.73
CA ASN A 290 -23.43 5.89 15.99
C ASN A 290 -22.38 5.71 17.10
N ILE A 291 -21.28 5.00 16.81
CA ILE A 291 -20.21 4.79 17.80
C ILE A 291 -19.24 5.97 17.73
N ASP A 292 -19.44 6.91 18.63
CA ASP A 292 -18.51 8.03 18.84
C ASP A 292 -17.44 7.71 19.91
N GLN A 293 -17.62 6.62 20.67
CA GLN A 293 -16.77 6.23 21.78
C GLN A 293 -16.49 4.72 21.79
N VAL A 294 -15.20 4.36 21.81
CA VAL A 294 -14.70 2.99 21.94
C VAL A 294 -13.98 2.85 23.27
N GLU A 295 -14.32 1.82 24.04
CA GLU A 295 -13.75 1.56 25.37
C GLU A 295 -13.05 0.21 25.42
N LEU A 296 -11.80 0.23 25.85
CA LEU A 296 -10.97 -0.96 26.03
C LEU A 296 -10.64 -1.17 27.51
N LYS A 297 -10.78 -2.40 28.00
CA LYS A 297 -10.46 -2.84 29.35
C LYS A 297 -9.09 -3.51 29.41
N PHE A 298 -8.30 -3.11 30.39
CA PHE A 298 -7.00 -3.69 30.70
C PHE A 298 -6.89 -3.92 32.21
N VAL A 299 -6.35 -5.07 32.62
CA VAL A 299 -6.11 -5.41 34.02
C VAL A 299 -4.61 -5.42 34.23
N VAL A 300 -4.10 -4.55 35.12
CA VAL A 300 -2.68 -4.51 35.50
C VAL A 300 -2.59 -4.74 37.01
N GLY A 301 -2.07 -5.90 37.39
CA GLY A 301 -2.12 -6.37 38.77
C GLY A 301 -3.58 -6.60 39.20
N GLU A 302 -3.99 -5.96 40.29
CA GLU A 302 -5.37 -6.02 40.82
C GLU A 302 -6.23 -4.83 40.39
N ARG A 303 -5.72 -3.93 39.54
CA ARG A 303 -6.44 -2.72 39.09
C ARG A 303 -6.88 -2.88 37.65
N LEU A 304 -8.13 -2.51 37.40
CA LEU A 304 -8.72 -2.38 36.09
C LEU A 304 -8.59 -0.93 35.61
N PHE A 305 -8.31 -0.80 34.32
CA PHE A 305 -8.16 0.45 33.62
C PHE A 305 -9.00 0.42 32.35
N ARG A 306 -9.70 1.53 32.10
CA ARG A 306 -10.47 1.75 30.87
C ARG A 306 -9.77 2.77 30.01
N LEU A 307 -9.36 2.35 28.81
CA LEU A 307 -8.88 3.24 27.77
C LEU A 307 -10.06 3.66 26.89
N VAL A 308 -10.39 4.94 26.91
CA VAL A 308 -11.56 5.52 26.22
C VAL A 308 -11.09 6.38 25.06
N LEU A 309 -11.47 5.97 23.85
CA LEU A 309 -11.23 6.70 22.61
C LEU A 309 -12.53 7.39 22.16
N ASN A 310 -12.54 8.71 22.19
CA ASN A 310 -13.65 9.53 21.69
C ASN A 310 -13.30 10.10 20.31
N TRP A 311 -14.18 9.90 19.33
CA TRP A 311 -13.98 10.31 17.94
C TRP A 311 -15.17 11.08 17.39
N GLY A 312 -15.08 12.41 17.47
CA GLY A 312 -16.03 13.33 16.85
C GLY A 312 -15.62 13.75 15.44
N ILE A 313 -16.59 14.07 14.60
CA ILE A 313 -16.36 14.80 13.34
C ILE A 313 -16.74 16.26 13.58
N VAL A 314 -15.80 17.18 13.35
CA VAL A 314 -16.01 18.61 13.59
C VAL A 314 -15.70 19.46 12.36
N MET A 315 -16.16 20.71 12.38
CA MET A 315 -15.76 21.69 11.38
C MET A 315 -14.30 22.08 11.57
N GLY A 316 -13.48 21.84 10.55
CA GLY A 316 -12.08 22.25 10.51
C GLY A 316 -11.90 23.63 9.90
N ASP A 317 -12.59 23.89 8.78
CA ASP A 317 -12.61 25.19 8.12
C ASP A 317 -14.04 25.53 7.70
N THR A 318 -14.58 26.58 8.34
CA THR A 318 -15.94 27.07 8.15
C THR A 318 -16.11 27.95 6.91
N SER A 319 -15.02 28.34 6.24
CA SER A 319 -15.09 29.13 5.00
C SER A 319 -15.36 28.24 3.79
N ILE A 320 -14.60 27.14 3.67
CA ILE A 320 -14.67 26.20 2.55
C ILE A 320 -15.61 25.02 2.81
N GLY A 321 -15.99 24.75 4.07
CA GLY A 321 -16.76 23.56 4.40
C GLY A 321 -15.93 22.33 4.70
N SER A 322 -14.66 22.45 5.08
CA SER A 322 -13.85 21.28 5.38
C SER A 322 -14.17 20.75 6.78
N CYS A 323 -14.53 19.47 6.86
CA CYS A 323 -14.63 18.75 8.13
C CYS A 323 -13.25 18.19 8.53
N ARG A 324 -13.06 17.93 9.82
CA ARG A 324 -11.88 17.29 10.42
C ARG A 324 -12.32 16.28 11.49
N SER A 325 -11.47 15.29 11.75
CA SER A 325 -11.65 14.38 12.89
C SER A 325 -11.10 15.02 14.16
N GLN A 326 -11.88 15.01 15.24
CA GLN A 326 -11.43 15.33 16.58
C GLN A 326 -11.36 14.04 17.39
N ILE A 327 -10.15 13.59 17.67
CA ILE A 327 -9.90 12.34 18.38
C ILE A 327 -9.25 12.64 19.72
N ASN A 328 -9.88 12.17 20.80
CA ASN A 328 -9.41 12.34 22.17
C ASN A 328 -9.25 10.96 22.82
N LEU A 329 -8.22 10.80 23.65
CA LEU A 329 -7.90 9.56 24.32
C LEU A 329 -7.76 9.79 25.82
N TYR A 330 -8.43 8.97 26.61
CA TYR A 330 -8.44 9.05 28.07
C TYR A 330 -8.19 7.68 28.70
N ILE A 331 -7.55 7.66 29.86
CA ILE A 331 -7.50 6.49 30.74
C ILE A 331 -8.29 6.79 32.00
N ILE A 332 -9.19 5.88 32.36
CA ILE A 332 -10.00 5.95 33.57
C ILE A 332 -9.63 4.74 34.44
N ASP A 333 -9.23 4.99 35.68
CA ASP A 333 -9.01 3.92 36.66
C ASP A 333 -10.32 3.50 37.35
N ASP A 334 -10.27 2.42 38.14
CA ASP A 334 -11.41 1.93 38.92
C ASP A 334 -11.98 2.93 39.94
N MET A 335 -11.17 3.89 40.35
CA MET A 335 -11.55 4.97 41.27
C MET A 335 -12.20 6.15 40.53
N GLY A 336 -12.30 6.09 39.20
CA GLY A 336 -12.85 7.14 38.34
C GLY A 336 -11.86 8.26 37.99
N ASN A 337 -10.59 8.15 38.37
CA ASN A 337 -9.58 9.14 38.01
C ASN A 337 -9.32 9.09 36.51
N THR A 338 -9.56 10.22 35.84
CA THR A 338 -9.38 10.35 34.39
C THR A 338 -8.04 11.02 34.09
N ARG A 339 -7.20 10.37 33.29
CA ARG A 339 -5.95 10.93 32.74
C ARG A 339 -6.14 11.18 31.25
N ASN A 340 -5.84 12.38 30.81
CA ASN A 340 -5.93 12.77 29.40
C ASN A 340 -4.63 12.41 28.66
N LEU A 341 -4.72 11.54 27.65
CA LEU A 341 -3.61 11.14 26.78
C LEU A 341 -3.69 11.77 25.38
N SER A 342 -4.65 12.66 25.14
CA SER A 342 -4.97 13.17 23.80
C SER A 342 -3.78 13.86 23.14
N GLN A 343 -2.95 14.59 23.88
CA GLN A 343 -1.76 15.26 23.30
C GLN A 343 -0.70 14.26 22.82
N ILE A 344 -0.43 13.23 23.62
CA ILE A 344 0.51 12.15 23.26
C ILE A 344 -0.05 11.35 22.09
N PHE A 345 -1.36 11.09 22.10
CA PHE A 345 -1.99 10.38 21.00
C PHE A 345 -1.93 11.18 19.70
N GLN A 346 -2.21 12.49 19.74
CA GLN A 346 -2.11 13.38 18.59
C GLN A 346 -0.69 13.48 18.02
N SER A 347 0.35 13.47 18.87
CA SER A 347 1.73 13.46 18.38
C SER A 347 2.08 12.13 17.70
N LEU A 348 1.59 11.00 18.22
CA LEU A 348 1.76 9.69 17.58
C LEU A 348 1.03 9.59 16.24
N LEU A 349 -0.16 10.19 16.12
CA LEU A 349 -0.93 10.23 14.86
C LEU A 349 -0.22 10.98 13.72
N LEU A 350 0.78 11.81 14.02
CA LEU A 350 1.62 12.45 12.99
C LEU A 350 2.67 11.50 12.41
N GLN A 351 3.04 10.46 13.17
CA GLN A 351 4.08 9.49 12.80
C GLN A 351 3.48 8.16 12.34
N TYR A 352 2.34 7.77 12.89
CA TYR A 352 1.70 6.47 12.71
C TYR A 352 0.20 6.62 12.44
N ASP A 353 -0.45 5.52 12.02
CA ASP A 353 -1.90 5.47 11.93
C ASP A 353 -2.59 5.32 13.31
N VAL A 354 -3.92 5.43 13.34
CA VAL A 354 -4.72 5.37 14.58
C VAL A 354 -4.48 4.08 15.35
N ILE A 355 -4.44 2.96 14.64
CA ILE A 355 -4.31 1.62 15.22
C ILE A 355 -2.91 1.42 15.80
N THR A 356 -1.87 1.73 15.05
CA THR A 356 -0.49 1.58 15.50
C THR A 356 -0.21 2.52 16.66
N SER A 357 -0.74 3.74 16.62
CA SER A 357 -0.66 4.69 17.74
C SER A 357 -1.31 4.11 19.01
N LEU A 358 -2.48 3.49 18.89
CA LEU A 358 -3.13 2.81 20.03
C LEU A 358 -2.28 1.66 20.56
N LYS A 359 -1.73 0.81 19.68
CA LYS A 359 -0.84 -0.29 20.09
C LYS A 359 0.39 0.21 20.85
N VAL A 360 1.01 1.28 20.37
CA VAL A 360 2.17 1.89 21.03
C VAL A 360 1.79 2.38 22.42
N ILE A 361 0.67 3.09 22.56
CA ILE A 361 0.20 3.56 23.87
C ILE A 361 -0.09 2.38 24.80
N ILE A 362 -0.85 1.39 24.32
CA ILE A 362 -1.25 0.22 25.10
C ILE A 362 0.00 -0.50 25.63
N LYS A 363 0.98 -0.82 24.76
CA LYS A 363 2.22 -1.51 25.15
C LYS A 363 3.10 -0.76 26.14
N ASN A 364 3.02 0.57 26.18
CA ASN A 364 3.83 1.37 27.09
C ASN A 364 3.14 1.61 28.44
N ILE A 365 1.82 1.44 28.52
CA ILE A 365 1.03 1.72 29.73
C ILE A 365 0.61 0.44 30.45
N PHE A 366 0.25 -0.61 29.71
CA PHE A 366 -0.23 -1.90 30.21
C PHE A 366 0.73 -3.01 29.77
#